data_AF-A0AAD7EL33-F1
#
_entry.id   AF-A0AAD7EL33-F1
#
_cell.length_a   1.000
_cell.length_b   1.000
_cell.length_c   1.000
_cell.angle_alpha   90.00
_cell.angle_beta   90.00
_cell.angle_gamma   90.00
#
_symmetry.space_group_name_H-M   'P 1'
#
loop_
_entity.id
_entity.type
_entity.pdbx_description
1 polymer ?
#
loop_
_entity_poly.entity_id
_entity_poly.type
_entity_poly.pdbx_seq_one_letter_code
_entity_poly.pdbx_strand_id
1 'polypeptide(L)'
;MVRGLQLYIEGEQKYMVGRIPEAFELYRQAAVQILNHEDVLQKAGGNMVPEQSPQEILAIVWINLLGCFKSDDGRFTQEAYPEAYDLVYSFRPTSSSKAHPQFKGPQGQRLLKMMQILAGFALAILAWKKGDRSTTAKRYQEALDVAATHPPFNAVIPGQKHLDYVAARDVQEMRDNLAMLIAKDSFTAGMVGQGALRKEVLDVPNARLGVNGELTPDNTFVVATDACGRAGCSKRGVKFKRCSACKKTAYCSVECQKEDWKKHKLTHK
;
A
#
# COMPACT_ATOMS: atom_id res chain seq x y z
N MET A 1 31.61 11.60 5.40
CA MET A 1 30.26 11.00 5.59
C MET A 1 29.32 11.75 4.67
N VAL A 2 28.48 11.07 3.90
CA VAL A 2 27.50 11.74 3.04
C VAL A 2 26.38 12.36 3.87
N ARG A 3 25.72 13.40 3.35
CA ARG A 3 24.74 14.19 4.11
C ARG A 3 23.50 13.37 4.44
N GLY A 4 23.06 12.50 3.54
CA GLY A 4 21.92 11.60 3.78
C GLY A 4 22.13 10.68 4.99
N LEU A 5 23.33 10.10 5.13
CA LEU A 5 23.69 9.27 6.29
C LEU A 5 23.71 10.08 7.59
N GLN A 6 24.23 11.31 7.55
CA GLN A 6 24.26 12.18 8.73
C GLN A 6 22.83 12.51 9.21
N LEU A 7 21.94 12.88 8.28
CA LEU A 7 20.53 13.15 8.58
C LEU A 7 19.84 11.92 9.17
N TYR A 8 20.10 10.73 8.62
CA TYR A 8 19.58 9.48 9.15
C TYR A 8 20.04 9.23 10.60
N ILE A 9 21.34 9.35 10.88
CA ILE A 9 21.89 9.15 12.23
C ILE A 9 21.28 10.13 13.22
N GLU A 10 21.12 11.41 12.85
CA GLU A 10 20.44 12.40 13.68
C GLU A 10 18.97 12.00 13.91
N GLY A 11 18.28 11.50 12.88
CA GLY A 11 16.92 10.97 12.99
C GLY A 11 16.80 9.84 14.01
N GLU A 12 17.71 8.86 13.95
CA GLU A 12 17.78 7.76 14.92
C GLU A 12 18.02 8.28 16.35
N GLN A 13 18.86 9.29 16.54
CA GLN A 13 19.07 9.92 17.84
C GLN A 13 17.78 10.56 18.38
N LYS A 14 17.03 11.27 17.52
CA LYS A 14 15.72 11.84 17.89
C LYS A 14 14.71 10.75 18.23
N TYR A 15 14.70 9.66 17.46
CA TYR A 15 13.80 8.54 17.69
C TYR A 15 14.07 7.88 19.04
N MET A 16 15.34 7.62 19.38
CA MET A 16 15.74 7.01 20.66
C MET A 16 15.33 7.82 21.89
N VAL A 17 15.23 9.15 21.79
CA VAL A 17 14.77 10.03 22.89
C VAL A 17 13.26 10.33 22.82
N GLY A 18 12.50 9.59 22.01
CA GLY A 18 11.04 9.74 21.91
C GLY A 18 10.56 10.95 21.09
N ARG A 19 11.45 11.66 20.41
CA ARG A 19 11.13 12.82 19.55
C ARG A 19 10.77 12.35 18.13
N ILE A 20 9.74 11.49 18.04
CA ILE A 20 9.35 10.79 16.80
C ILE A 20 9.00 11.76 15.65
N PRO A 21 8.27 12.87 15.84
CA PRO A 21 8.01 13.84 14.76
C PRO A 21 9.27 14.42 14.12
N GLU A 22 10.30 14.69 14.92
CA GLU A 22 11.59 15.21 14.42
C GLU A 22 12.38 14.13 13.71
N ALA A 23 12.37 12.90 14.24
CA ALA A 23 12.99 11.76 13.58
C ALA A 23 12.38 11.52 12.19
N PHE A 24 11.04 11.55 12.11
CA PHE A 24 10.30 11.41 10.87
C PHE A 24 10.71 12.44 9.81
N GLU A 25 10.80 13.70 10.21
CA GLU A 25 11.21 14.78 9.31
C GLU A 25 12.67 14.62 8.85
N LEU A 26 13.57 14.19 9.74
CA LEU A 26 14.95 13.86 9.37
C LEU A 26 15.04 12.67 8.41
N TYR A 27 14.20 11.63 8.57
CA TYR A 27 14.13 10.53 7.61
C TYR A 27 13.65 11.00 6.24
N ARG A 28 12.65 11.89 6.19
CA ARG A 28 12.18 12.49 4.92
C ARG A 28 13.30 13.28 4.25
N GLN A 29 13.98 14.15 5.00
CA GLN A 29 15.10 14.95 4.50
C GLN A 29 16.26 14.06 4.01
N ALA A 30 16.60 13.01 4.75
CA ALA A 30 17.62 12.04 4.35
C ALA A 30 17.25 11.36 3.03
N ALA A 31 16.00 10.91 2.87
CA ALA A 31 15.54 10.28 1.64
C ALA A 31 15.63 11.23 0.44
N VAL A 32 15.16 12.47 0.60
CA VAL A 32 15.23 13.50 -0.46
C VAL A 32 16.68 13.82 -0.82
N GLN A 33 17.54 13.99 0.18
CA GLN A 33 18.96 14.25 -0.02
C GLN A 33 19.62 13.14 -0.85
N ILE A 34 19.40 11.88 -0.47
CA ILE A 34 19.98 10.74 -1.19
C ILE A 34 19.44 10.65 -2.62
N LEU A 35 18.13 10.78 -2.79
CA LEU A 35 17.46 10.68 -4.09
C LEU A 35 17.90 11.73 -5.10
N ASN A 36 18.26 12.93 -4.63
CA ASN A 36 18.59 14.07 -5.50
C ASN A 36 20.09 14.28 -5.69
N HIS A 37 20.92 13.89 -4.71
CA HIS A 37 22.31 14.35 -4.64
C HIS A 37 23.33 13.26 -4.34
N GLU A 38 22.92 12.02 -4.04
CA GLU A 38 23.84 10.96 -3.62
C GLU A 38 23.62 9.66 -4.42
N ASP A 39 24.48 8.68 -4.20
CA ASP A 39 24.32 7.36 -4.81
C ASP A 39 23.24 6.57 -4.06
N VAL A 40 22.15 6.24 -4.76
CA VAL A 40 21.03 5.46 -4.19
C VAL A 40 21.43 4.05 -3.76
N LEU A 41 22.56 3.52 -4.25
CA LEU A 41 23.11 2.22 -3.88
C LEU A 41 24.20 2.31 -2.80
N GLN A 42 24.45 3.51 -2.26
CA GLN A 42 25.43 3.68 -1.20
C GLN A 42 25.06 2.85 0.03
N LYS A 43 26.03 2.09 0.53
CA LYS A 43 25.89 1.26 1.73
C LYS A 43 26.22 2.04 2.99
N ALA A 44 25.54 1.72 4.10
CA ALA A 44 25.77 2.35 5.40
C ALA A 44 27.18 2.06 5.97
N GLY A 45 27.77 0.91 5.60
CA GLY A 45 29.08 0.46 6.08
C GLY A 45 29.08 -0.04 7.53
N GLY A 46 30.07 -0.86 7.88
CA GLY A 46 30.31 -1.35 9.25
C GLY A 46 29.30 -2.36 9.80
N ASN A 47 29.47 -2.73 11.07
CA ASN A 47 28.62 -3.68 11.82
C ASN A 47 27.32 -3.03 12.36
N MET A 48 26.93 -1.85 11.85
CA MET A 48 25.80 -1.07 12.38
C MET A 48 24.44 -1.60 11.93
N VAL A 49 24.39 -2.42 10.88
CA VAL A 49 23.15 -2.88 10.26
C VAL A 49 22.97 -4.37 10.52
N PRO A 50 21.84 -4.81 11.11
CA PRO A 50 21.55 -6.23 11.28
C PRO A 50 21.69 -7.00 9.97
N GLU A 51 22.13 -8.26 10.04
CA GLU A 51 22.39 -9.07 8.85
C GLU A 51 21.17 -9.20 7.92
N GLN A 52 19.96 -9.19 8.48
CA GLN A 52 18.71 -9.28 7.73
C GLN A 52 18.24 -7.94 7.14
N SER A 53 18.82 -6.82 7.58
CA SER A 53 18.42 -5.49 7.12
C SER A 53 19.08 -5.13 5.78
N PRO A 54 18.43 -4.28 4.96
CA PRO A 54 19.03 -3.76 3.74
C PRO A 54 20.33 -3.02 4.04
N GLN A 55 21.27 -3.06 3.12
CA GLN A 55 22.59 -2.44 3.30
C GLN A 55 22.64 -1.01 2.75
N GLU A 56 21.80 -0.72 1.77
CA GLU A 56 21.65 0.59 1.15
C GLU A 56 21.03 1.58 2.12
N ILE A 57 21.67 2.74 2.30
CA ILE A 57 21.22 3.78 3.24
C ILE A 57 19.80 4.24 2.87
N LEU A 58 19.53 4.43 1.58
CA LEU A 58 18.20 4.80 1.10
C LEU A 58 17.13 3.79 1.51
N ALA A 59 17.42 2.49 1.43
CA ALA A 59 16.46 1.45 1.81
C ALA A 59 16.15 1.51 3.32
N ILE A 60 17.17 1.70 4.15
CA ILE A 60 17.01 1.81 5.61
C ILE A 60 16.17 3.04 5.96
N VAL A 61 16.53 4.21 5.42
CA VAL A 61 15.80 5.47 5.61
C VAL A 61 14.34 5.34 5.15
N TRP A 62 14.12 4.70 4.00
CA TRP A 62 12.79 4.50 3.44
C TRP A 62 11.90 3.64 4.33
N ILE A 63 12.44 2.55 4.88
CA ILE A 63 11.71 1.67 5.79
C ILE A 63 11.30 2.44 7.07
N ASN A 64 12.20 3.22 7.65
CA ASN A 64 11.90 3.99 8.87
C ASN A 64 10.87 5.10 8.60
N LEU A 65 11.01 5.84 7.50
CA LEU A 65 10.05 6.83 7.06
C LEU A 65 8.64 6.23 6.91
N LEU A 66 8.54 5.10 6.21
CA LEU A 66 7.26 4.44 5.99
C LEU A 66 6.72 3.78 7.27
N GLY A 67 7.60 3.32 8.16
CA GLY A 67 7.24 2.81 9.48
C GLY A 67 6.40 3.83 10.27
N CYS A 68 6.75 5.11 10.21
CA CYS A 68 5.95 6.17 10.81
C CYS A 68 4.54 6.29 10.20
N PHE A 69 4.39 6.21 8.87
CA PHE A 69 3.04 6.23 8.27
C PHE A 69 2.21 4.98 8.62
N LYS A 70 2.89 3.84 8.83
CA LYS A 70 2.26 2.58 9.22
C LYS A 70 1.89 2.53 10.71
N SER A 71 2.53 3.33 11.57
CA SER A 71 2.30 3.31 13.01
C SER A 71 0.86 3.64 13.39
N ASP A 72 0.37 3.10 14.49
CA ASP A 72 -1.02 3.28 14.91
C ASP A 72 -1.31 4.61 15.61
N ASP A 73 -0.31 5.48 15.73
CA ASP A 73 -0.42 6.72 16.50
C ASP A 73 -1.31 7.79 15.84
N GLY A 74 -1.67 7.61 14.57
CA GLY A 74 -2.52 8.52 13.80
C GLY A 74 -1.91 9.91 13.58
N ARG A 75 -0.67 10.17 14.00
CA ARG A 75 -0.02 11.49 13.92
C ARG A 75 0.55 11.75 12.53
N PHE A 76 0.97 10.69 11.84
CA PHE A 76 1.57 10.80 10.51
C PHE A 76 0.50 10.69 9.42
N THR A 77 -0.10 11.82 9.06
CA THR A 77 -1.14 11.93 8.03
C THR A 77 -0.68 12.79 6.84
N GLN A 78 -1.47 12.76 5.76
CA GLN A 78 -1.25 13.64 4.60
C GLN A 78 -1.41 15.11 4.99
N GLU A 79 -2.36 15.40 5.88
CA GLU A 79 -2.69 16.76 6.32
C GLU A 79 -1.59 17.33 7.22
N ALA A 80 -1.02 16.50 8.10
CA ALA A 80 0.05 16.92 9.01
C ALA A 80 1.42 17.00 8.32
N TYR A 81 1.69 16.12 7.36
CA TYR A 81 2.99 16.03 6.67
C TYR A 81 2.83 15.88 5.15
N PRO A 82 2.33 16.92 4.45
CA PRO A 82 2.03 16.86 3.02
C PRO A 82 3.27 16.56 2.17
N GLU A 83 4.43 17.11 2.52
CA GLU A 83 5.68 16.92 1.78
C GLU A 83 6.20 15.48 1.86
N ALA A 84 6.09 14.85 3.05
CA ALA A 84 6.44 13.44 3.22
C ALA A 84 5.45 12.56 2.47
N TYR A 85 4.15 12.89 2.52
CA TYR A 85 3.13 12.19 1.75
C TYR A 85 3.40 12.28 0.24
N ASP A 86 3.70 13.46 -0.28
CA ASP A 86 4.00 13.69 -1.70
C ASP A 86 5.24 12.93 -2.16
N LEU A 87 6.26 12.85 -1.30
CA LEU A 87 7.43 12.01 -1.54
C LEU A 87 7.01 10.54 -1.68
N VAL A 88 6.29 9.97 -0.71
CA VAL A 88 5.84 8.57 -0.78
C VAL A 88 4.91 8.34 -1.98
N TYR A 89 3.98 9.27 -2.23
CA TYR A 89 3.05 9.21 -3.35
C TYR A 89 3.76 9.23 -4.70
N SER A 90 4.89 9.93 -4.81
CA SER A 90 5.69 9.96 -6.04
C SER A 90 6.28 8.60 -6.44
N PHE A 91 6.41 7.67 -5.50
CA PHE A 91 6.83 6.27 -5.73
C PHE A 91 5.67 5.31 -5.91
N ARG A 92 4.43 5.80 -6.05
CA ARG A 92 3.29 4.93 -6.37
C ARG A 92 3.50 4.24 -7.73
N PRO A 93 3.29 2.93 -7.86
CA PRO A 93 3.52 2.18 -9.11
C PRO A 93 2.84 2.75 -10.36
N THR A 94 1.64 3.31 -10.21
CA THR A 94 0.82 3.84 -11.31
C THR A 94 0.90 5.37 -11.44
N SER A 95 1.79 6.02 -10.69
CA SER A 95 2.14 7.43 -10.91
C SER A 95 2.93 7.52 -12.22
N SER A 96 2.22 7.71 -13.33
CA SER A 96 2.77 7.79 -14.69
C SER A 96 3.69 8.98 -14.95
N SER A 97 3.96 9.82 -13.94
CA SER A 97 4.52 11.16 -14.13
C SER A 97 5.99 11.33 -13.72
N LYS A 98 6.60 10.40 -12.97
CA LYS A 98 7.99 10.58 -12.52
C LYS A 98 8.86 9.40 -12.91
N ALA A 99 9.73 9.63 -13.89
CA ALA A 99 10.88 8.79 -14.12
C ALA A 99 11.82 8.88 -12.89
N HIS A 100 12.44 7.77 -12.53
CA HIS A 100 13.45 7.73 -11.48
C HIS A 100 14.83 7.39 -12.06
N PRO A 101 15.46 8.32 -12.81
CA PRO A 101 16.69 8.07 -13.57
C PRO A 101 17.91 7.74 -12.71
N GLN A 102 17.86 8.03 -11.40
CA GLN A 102 18.92 7.70 -10.45
C GLN A 102 19.02 6.19 -10.15
N PHE A 103 17.94 5.42 -10.36
CA PHE A 103 17.93 3.97 -10.12
C PHE A 103 18.42 3.21 -11.36
N LYS A 104 19.73 3.23 -11.59
CA LYS A 104 20.35 2.59 -12.76
C LYS A 104 20.74 1.13 -12.49
N GLY A 105 20.75 0.33 -13.56
CA GLY A 105 21.17 -1.06 -13.52
C GLY A 105 20.24 -1.99 -12.73
N PRO A 106 20.55 -3.31 -12.69
CA PRO A 106 19.68 -4.30 -12.05
C PRO A 106 19.42 -4.05 -10.56
N GLN A 107 20.46 -3.65 -9.81
CA GLN A 107 20.32 -3.40 -8.37
C GLN A 107 19.52 -2.13 -8.07
N GLY A 108 19.74 -1.04 -8.83
CA GLY A 108 18.95 0.18 -8.72
C GLY A 108 17.47 -0.07 -9.01
N GLN A 109 17.18 -0.80 -10.10
CA GLN A 109 15.80 -1.17 -10.44
C GLN A 109 15.14 -2.08 -9.38
N ARG A 110 15.90 -2.99 -8.78
CA ARG A 110 15.43 -3.80 -7.66
C ARG A 110 15.10 -2.96 -6.42
N LEU A 111 15.95 -2.00 -6.08
CA LEU A 111 15.70 -1.05 -5.00
C LEU A 111 14.46 -0.19 -5.27
N LEU A 112 14.32 0.34 -6.49
CA LEU A 112 13.14 1.10 -6.89
C LEU A 112 11.86 0.30 -6.71
N LYS A 113 11.81 -0.95 -7.18
CA LYS A 113 10.64 -1.83 -7.01
C LYS A 113 10.28 -2.03 -5.55
N MET A 114 11.27 -2.29 -4.68
CA MET A 114 11.02 -2.39 -3.23
C MET A 114 10.43 -1.10 -2.68
N MET A 115 11.01 0.05 -3.02
CA MET A 115 10.49 1.35 -2.58
C MET A 115 9.04 1.59 -3.03
N GLN A 116 8.71 1.23 -4.28
CA GLN A 116 7.36 1.35 -4.84
C GLN A 116 6.34 0.44 -4.14
N ILE A 117 6.74 -0.80 -3.82
CA ILE A 117 5.91 -1.76 -3.07
C ILE A 117 5.60 -1.21 -1.68
N LEU A 118 6.64 -0.80 -0.94
CA LEU A 118 6.48 -0.28 0.41
C LEU A 118 5.68 1.03 0.42
N ALA A 119 5.87 1.89 -0.57
CA ALA A 119 5.07 3.11 -0.74
C ALA A 119 3.59 2.78 -0.95
N GLY A 120 3.28 1.81 -1.82
CA GLY A 120 1.92 1.32 -2.01
C GLY A 120 1.30 0.77 -0.73
N PHE A 121 2.09 0.06 0.10
CA PHE A 121 1.66 -0.39 1.42
C PHE A 121 1.28 0.80 2.32
N ALA A 122 2.20 1.74 2.53
CA ALA A 122 1.97 2.88 3.41
C ALA A 122 0.75 3.69 2.97
N LEU A 123 0.60 3.95 1.66
CA LEU A 123 -0.57 4.65 1.11
C LEU A 123 -1.88 3.87 1.32
N ALA A 124 -1.84 2.53 1.26
CA ALA A 124 -3.01 1.70 1.53
C ALA A 124 -3.44 1.78 3.01
N ILE A 125 -2.48 1.77 3.94
CA ILE A 125 -2.72 1.93 5.38
C ILE A 125 -3.27 3.33 5.68
N LEU A 126 -2.73 4.39 5.06
CA LEU A 126 -3.26 5.74 5.21
C LEU A 126 -4.70 5.85 4.71
N ALA A 127 -5.02 5.25 3.56
CA ALA A 127 -6.39 5.17 3.06
C ALA A 127 -7.30 4.38 4.02
N TRP A 128 -6.78 3.30 4.62
CA TRP A 128 -7.51 2.48 5.57
C TRP A 128 -7.87 3.28 6.83
N LYS A 129 -6.92 4.03 7.38
CA LYS A 129 -7.14 4.93 8.52
C LYS A 129 -8.24 5.95 8.23
N LYS A 130 -8.26 6.53 7.02
CA LYS A 130 -9.32 7.44 6.53
C LYS A 130 -10.67 6.74 6.24
N GLY A 131 -10.77 5.42 6.41
CA GLY A 131 -11.98 4.66 6.11
C GLY A 131 -12.22 4.39 4.62
N ASP A 132 -11.30 4.77 3.74
CA ASP A 132 -11.44 4.55 2.30
C ASP A 132 -10.96 3.16 1.87
N ARG A 133 -11.77 2.15 2.21
CA ARG A 133 -11.53 0.72 1.91
C ARG A 133 -11.24 0.47 0.43
N SER A 134 -11.92 1.19 -0.46
CA SER A 134 -11.74 1.03 -1.91
C SER A 134 -10.33 1.45 -2.36
N THR A 135 -9.84 2.57 -1.82
CA THR A 135 -8.49 3.05 -2.09
C THR A 135 -7.47 2.13 -1.43
N THR A 136 -7.71 1.64 -0.20
CA THR A 136 -6.86 0.61 0.43
C THR A 136 -6.68 -0.61 -0.46
N ALA A 137 -7.78 -1.24 -0.90
CA ALA A 137 -7.74 -2.44 -1.75
C ALA A 137 -6.96 -2.18 -3.04
N LYS A 138 -7.22 -1.02 -3.68
CA LYS A 138 -6.54 -0.62 -4.91
C LYS A 138 -5.03 -0.47 -4.70
N ARG A 139 -4.62 0.19 -3.62
CA ARG A 139 -3.20 0.45 -3.31
C ARG A 139 -2.45 -0.84 -2.99
N TYR A 140 -3.08 -1.77 -2.26
CA TYR A 140 -2.55 -3.12 -2.07
C TYR A 140 -2.36 -3.84 -3.41
N GLN A 141 -3.38 -3.87 -4.27
CA GLN A 141 -3.27 -4.54 -5.56
C GLN A 141 -2.16 -3.94 -6.44
N GLU A 142 -2.06 -2.61 -6.52
CA GLU A 142 -1.00 -1.93 -7.30
C GLU A 142 0.40 -2.32 -6.83
N ALA A 143 0.64 -2.44 -5.52
CA ALA A 143 1.92 -2.88 -4.98
C ALA A 143 2.18 -4.37 -5.22
N LEU A 144 1.16 -5.23 -5.07
CA LEU A 144 1.27 -6.65 -5.38
C LEU A 144 1.56 -6.91 -6.87
N ASP A 145 1.00 -6.10 -7.75
CA ASP A 145 1.28 -6.16 -9.19
C ASP A 145 2.75 -5.85 -9.47
N VAL A 146 3.36 -4.88 -8.76
CA VAL A 146 4.81 -4.62 -8.86
C VAL A 146 5.63 -5.78 -8.32
N ALA A 147 5.26 -6.33 -7.16
CA ALA A 147 5.94 -7.49 -6.56
C ALA A 147 5.93 -8.70 -7.51
N ALA A 148 4.82 -8.94 -8.21
CA ALA A 148 4.72 -10.00 -9.20
C ALA A 148 5.73 -9.88 -10.35
N THR A 149 6.22 -8.67 -10.64
CA THR A 149 7.28 -8.43 -11.65
C THR A 149 8.70 -8.71 -11.14
N HIS A 150 8.87 -9.08 -9.87
CA HIS A 150 10.16 -9.40 -9.26
C HIS A 150 10.04 -10.62 -8.34
N PRO A 151 10.24 -11.85 -8.87
CA PRO A 151 10.02 -13.09 -8.14
C PRO A 151 10.62 -13.18 -6.73
N PRO A 152 11.83 -12.64 -6.45
CA PRO A 152 12.38 -12.64 -5.09
C PRO A 152 11.48 -11.97 -4.04
N PHE A 153 10.61 -11.02 -4.41
CA PHE A 153 9.69 -10.37 -3.45
C PHE A 153 8.39 -11.16 -3.24
N ASN A 154 8.15 -12.24 -3.98
CA ASN A 154 6.87 -12.93 -3.91
C ASN A 154 6.71 -13.84 -2.70
N ALA A 155 7.79 -14.25 -2.03
CA ALA A 155 7.72 -15.11 -0.86
C ALA A 155 8.98 -14.98 -0.01
N VAL A 156 8.83 -15.17 1.30
CA VAL A 156 9.97 -15.27 2.23
C VAL A 156 10.58 -16.66 2.06
N ILE A 157 11.85 -16.72 1.64
CA ILE A 157 12.58 -17.98 1.39
C ILE A 157 13.66 -18.15 2.47
N PRO A 158 13.92 -19.37 2.98
CA PRO A 158 15.02 -19.61 3.92
C PRO A 158 16.36 -19.10 3.37
N GLY A 159 17.10 -18.34 4.18
CA GLY A 159 18.38 -17.75 3.81
C GLY A 159 18.30 -16.47 2.97
N GLN A 160 17.10 -15.98 2.66
CA GLN A 160 16.90 -14.67 2.06
C GLN A 160 17.31 -13.57 3.03
N LYS A 161 18.07 -12.58 2.55
CA LYS A 161 18.63 -11.49 3.36
C LYS A 161 18.33 -10.13 2.75
N HIS A 162 18.56 -9.09 3.54
CA HIS A 162 18.57 -7.70 3.11
C HIS A 162 17.24 -7.25 2.48
N LEU A 163 17.33 -6.55 1.35
CA LEU A 163 16.23 -5.94 0.63
C LEU A 163 15.15 -6.93 0.23
N ASP A 164 15.54 -8.14 -0.20
CA ASP A 164 14.59 -9.17 -0.62
C ASP A 164 13.74 -9.67 0.53
N TYR A 165 14.37 -9.90 1.68
CA TYR A 165 13.67 -10.39 2.87
C TYR A 165 12.63 -9.37 3.34
N VAL A 166 13.01 -8.10 3.46
CA VAL A 166 12.09 -7.04 3.90
C VAL A 166 10.93 -6.89 2.92
N ALA A 167 11.21 -6.83 1.62
CA ALA A 167 10.17 -6.70 0.61
C ALA A 167 9.23 -7.92 0.60
N ALA A 168 9.76 -9.14 0.67
CA ALA A 168 8.97 -10.37 0.69
C ALA A 168 8.07 -10.47 1.92
N ARG A 169 8.56 -10.07 3.09
CA ARG A 169 7.78 -10.02 4.33
C ARG A 169 6.60 -9.04 4.20
N ASP A 170 6.86 -7.80 3.78
CA ASP A 170 5.81 -6.78 3.65
C ASP A 170 4.82 -7.14 2.52
N VAL A 171 5.26 -7.81 1.45
CA VAL A 171 4.37 -8.35 0.41
C VAL A 171 3.43 -9.41 0.97
N GLN A 172 3.92 -10.31 1.83
CA GLN A 172 3.08 -11.34 2.44
C GLN A 172 2.04 -10.73 3.37
N GLU A 173 2.46 -9.81 4.25
CA GLU A 173 1.55 -9.06 5.13
C GLU A 173 0.46 -8.33 4.33
N MET A 174 0.84 -7.70 3.23
CA MET A 174 -0.09 -7.01 2.32
C MET A 174 -1.12 -7.96 1.70
N ARG A 175 -0.71 -9.17 1.29
CA ARG A 175 -1.64 -10.18 0.74
C ARG A 175 -2.65 -10.61 1.79
N ASP A 176 -2.20 -10.87 3.00
CA ASP A 176 -3.06 -11.30 4.10
C ASP A 176 -4.07 -10.20 4.45
N ASN A 177 -3.60 -8.95 4.53
CA ASN A 177 -4.44 -7.77 4.75
C ASN A 177 -5.47 -7.58 3.61
N LEU A 178 -5.07 -7.74 2.35
CA LEU A 178 -5.98 -7.64 1.21
C LEU A 178 -7.00 -8.78 1.19
N ALA A 179 -6.58 -10.01 1.50
CA ALA A 179 -7.47 -11.17 1.57
C ALA A 179 -8.53 -10.98 2.65
N MET A 180 -8.12 -10.52 3.85
CA MET A 180 -9.03 -10.18 4.95
C MET A 180 -10.01 -9.06 4.55
N LEU A 181 -9.52 -8.02 3.88
CA LEU A 181 -10.34 -6.92 3.39
C LEU A 181 -11.43 -7.41 2.43
N ILE A 182 -11.05 -8.23 1.44
CA ILE A 182 -11.95 -8.82 0.44
C ILE A 182 -12.96 -9.76 1.08
N ALA A 183 -12.54 -10.58 2.04
CA ALA A 183 -13.42 -11.50 2.75
C ALA A 183 -14.49 -10.72 3.53
N LYS A 184 -14.09 -9.67 4.25
CA LYS A 184 -15.02 -8.79 4.98
C LYS A 184 -15.99 -8.07 4.04
N ASP A 185 -15.50 -7.52 2.92
CA ASP A 185 -16.37 -6.87 1.92
C ASP A 185 -17.38 -7.86 1.32
N SER A 186 -16.95 -9.10 1.04
CA SER A 186 -17.81 -10.14 0.48
C SER A 186 -18.88 -10.58 1.48
N PHE A 187 -18.51 -10.72 2.76
CA PHE A 187 -19.46 -11.02 3.84
C PHE A 187 -20.51 -9.91 3.97
N THR A 188 -20.09 -8.64 4.04
CA THR A 188 -21.04 -7.53 4.17
C THR A 188 -21.94 -7.38 2.94
N ALA A 189 -21.41 -7.56 1.73
CA ALA A 189 -22.23 -7.55 0.52
C ALA A 189 -23.33 -8.62 0.54
N GLY A 190 -23.07 -9.78 1.16
CA GLY A 190 -24.07 -10.83 1.35
C GLY A 190 -25.21 -10.41 2.28
N MET A 191 -24.94 -9.60 3.31
CA MET A 191 -25.93 -9.14 4.28
C MET A 191 -26.84 -8.04 3.73
N VAL A 192 -26.32 -7.17 2.85
CA VAL A 192 -27.01 -5.97 2.34
C VAL A 192 -27.82 -6.28 1.06
N GLY A 193 -27.65 -7.48 0.49
CA GLY A 193 -28.31 -7.91 -0.75
C GLY A 193 -27.56 -7.45 -2.00
N GLN A 194 -27.64 -8.25 -3.07
CA GLN A 194 -26.86 -8.11 -4.32
C GLN A 194 -27.15 -6.84 -5.17
N GLY A 195 -27.88 -5.86 -4.64
CA GLY A 195 -28.26 -4.63 -5.35
C GLY A 195 -27.37 -3.41 -5.09
N ALA A 196 -26.51 -3.48 -4.08
CA ALA A 196 -25.78 -2.34 -3.52
C ALA A 196 -24.69 -1.78 -4.45
N LEU A 197 -24.90 -0.55 -4.89
CA LEU A 197 -24.08 0.20 -5.84
C LEU A 197 -22.70 0.61 -5.27
N ARG A 198 -21.87 1.07 -6.21
CA ARG A 198 -20.57 1.76 -6.06
C ARG A 198 -20.51 2.64 -4.80
N LYS A 199 -19.80 2.17 -3.75
CA LYS A 199 -19.71 2.82 -2.43
C LYS A 199 -21.10 3.16 -1.87
N GLU A 200 -21.80 2.18 -1.33
CA GLU A 200 -22.98 2.46 -0.53
C GLU A 200 -22.52 2.85 0.88
N VAL A 201 -22.93 4.05 1.30
CA VAL A 201 -22.80 4.49 2.68
C VAL A 201 -24.08 4.03 3.37
N LEU A 202 -23.97 2.99 4.18
CA LEU A 202 -25.09 2.52 4.98
C LEU A 202 -25.11 3.32 6.28
N ASP A 203 -26.25 3.92 6.58
CA ASP A 203 -26.51 4.63 7.84
C ASP A 203 -26.94 3.60 8.89
N VAL A 204 -25.96 2.86 9.40
CA VAL A 204 -26.15 1.82 10.42
C VAL A 204 -25.17 2.10 11.55
N PRO A 205 -25.65 2.12 12.81
CA PRO A 205 -24.78 2.23 13.97
C PRO A 205 -23.71 1.15 13.91
N ASN A 206 -22.46 1.58 13.81
CA ASN A 206 -21.29 0.72 13.82
C ASN A 206 -20.32 1.22 14.90
N ALA A 207 -19.47 0.33 15.39
CA ALA A 207 -18.39 0.69 16.28
C ALA A 207 -17.09 0.22 15.65
N ARG A 208 -16.17 1.14 15.41
CA ARG A 208 -14.85 0.84 14.90
C ARG A 208 -13.91 0.68 16.07
N LEU A 209 -13.38 -0.54 16.22
CA LEU A 209 -12.27 -0.79 17.13
C LEU A 209 -11.02 -0.16 16.50
N GLY A 210 -10.58 0.95 17.08
CA GLY A 210 -9.28 1.55 16.84
C GLY A 210 -8.17 0.60 17.30
N VAL A 211 -6.95 0.85 16.84
CA VAL A 211 -5.84 -0.08 17.10
C VAL A 211 -5.43 -0.09 18.57
N ASN A 212 -5.70 1.00 19.29
CA ASN A 212 -5.54 1.10 20.75
C ASN A 212 -6.68 0.44 21.54
N GLY A 213 -7.60 -0.27 20.88
CA GLY A 213 -8.80 -0.84 21.49
C GLY A 213 -9.93 0.16 21.75
N GLU A 214 -9.77 1.42 21.35
CA GLU A 214 -10.82 2.43 21.47
C GLU A 214 -11.99 2.10 20.53
N LEU A 215 -13.21 2.03 21.05
CA LEU A 215 -14.41 1.88 20.24
C LEU A 215 -14.90 3.27 19.84
N THR A 216 -14.72 3.61 18.57
CA THR A 216 -15.26 4.85 18.00
C THR A 216 -16.62 4.54 17.37
N PRO A 217 -17.73 5.15 17.85
CA PRO A 217 -19.01 5.01 17.18
C PRO A 217 -18.92 5.68 15.81
N ASP A 218 -19.31 4.95 14.77
CA ASP A 218 -19.40 5.40 13.40
C ASP A 218 -20.80 5.05 12.91
N ASN A 219 -21.61 6.06 12.63
CA ASN A 219 -22.97 5.83 12.12
C ASN A 219 -22.98 5.50 10.63
N THR A 220 -21.81 5.55 9.98
CA THR A 220 -21.68 5.30 8.55
C THR A 220 -20.78 4.09 8.29
N PHE A 221 -21.28 3.14 7.51
CA PHE A 221 -20.48 2.03 7.03
C PHE A 221 -20.37 2.08 5.51
N VAL A 222 -19.17 2.35 4.99
CA VAL A 222 -18.92 2.35 3.55
C VAL A 222 -18.60 0.93 3.08
N VAL A 223 -19.48 0.34 2.27
CA VAL A 223 -19.23 -0.95 1.63
C VAL A 223 -18.56 -0.73 0.27
N ALA A 224 -17.35 -1.24 0.08
CA ALA A 224 -16.71 -1.32 -1.24
C ALA A 224 -17.19 -2.59 -1.97
N THR A 225 -18.41 -2.53 -2.54
CA THR A 225 -19.02 -3.66 -3.27
C THR A 225 -18.57 -3.80 -4.72
N ASP A 226 -17.69 -2.93 -5.22
CA ASP A 226 -17.29 -2.90 -6.63
C ASP A 226 -16.31 -4.03 -6.97
N ALA A 227 -16.86 -5.23 -7.11
CA ALA A 227 -16.21 -6.39 -7.69
C ALA A 227 -16.76 -6.65 -9.11
N CYS A 228 -15.94 -7.29 -9.94
CA CYS A 228 -16.43 -7.78 -11.22
C CYS A 228 -17.49 -8.86 -10.98
N GLY A 229 -18.63 -8.75 -11.67
CA GLY A 229 -19.72 -9.73 -11.59
C GLY A 229 -19.38 -11.12 -12.13
N ARG A 230 -18.23 -11.27 -12.82
CA ARG A 230 -17.74 -12.57 -13.26
C ARG A 230 -17.17 -13.31 -12.05
N ALA A 231 -17.74 -14.47 -11.74
CA ALA A 231 -17.18 -15.36 -10.73
C ALA A 231 -15.68 -15.63 -10.99
N GLY A 232 -14.86 -15.52 -9.93
CA GLY A 232 -13.41 -15.71 -10.02
C GLY A 232 -12.64 -14.53 -10.63
N CYS A 233 -13.28 -13.39 -10.91
CA CYS A 233 -12.57 -12.16 -11.24
C CYS A 233 -12.41 -11.28 -9.99
N SER A 234 -11.19 -11.15 -9.50
CA SER A 234 -10.86 -10.35 -8.31
C SER A 234 -10.55 -8.89 -8.61
N LYS A 235 -10.74 -8.42 -9.85
CA LYS A 235 -10.43 -7.03 -10.24
C LYS A 235 -11.40 -6.08 -9.53
N ARG A 236 -10.84 -5.09 -8.83
CA ARG A 236 -11.52 -4.02 -8.08
C ARG A 236 -11.00 -2.65 -8.50
N GLY A 237 -11.75 -1.58 -8.24
CA GLY A 237 -11.28 -0.20 -8.46
C GLY A 237 -11.08 0.23 -9.92
N VAL A 238 -11.59 -0.56 -10.88
CA VAL A 238 -11.65 -0.18 -12.30
C VAL A 238 -12.98 0.49 -12.62
N LYS A 239 -13.06 1.18 -13.76
CA LYS A 239 -14.35 1.67 -14.28
C LYS A 239 -15.16 0.47 -14.78
N PHE A 240 -16.00 -0.09 -13.92
CA PHE A 240 -16.89 -1.18 -14.29
C PHE A 240 -17.93 -0.74 -15.32
N LYS A 241 -18.16 -1.59 -16.32
CA LYS A 241 -19.23 -1.46 -17.31
C LYS A 241 -20.44 -2.22 -16.80
N ARG A 242 -21.57 -1.54 -16.62
CA ARG A 242 -22.82 -2.21 -16.23
C ARG A 242 -23.38 -2.99 -17.41
N CYS A 243 -23.98 -4.14 -17.11
CA CYS A 243 -24.78 -4.85 -18.10
C CYS A 243 -25.85 -3.91 -18.66
N SER A 244 -25.89 -3.74 -19.98
CA SER A 244 -26.80 -2.80 -20.64
C SER A 244 -28.26 -3.15 -20.42
N ALA A 245 -28.57 -4.44 -20.26
CA ALA A 245 -29.94 -4.92 -20.11
C ALA A 245 -30.43 -4.89 -18.65
N CYS A 246 -29.71 -5.48 -17.68
CA CYS A 246 -30.21 -5.50 -16.29
C CYS A 246 -29.74 -4.31 -15.44
N LYS A 247 -28.63 -3.64 -15.81
CA LYS A 247 -27.95 -2.57 -15.06
C LYS A 247 -27.54 -2.92 -13.61
N LYS A 248 -27.79 -4.17 -13.17
CA LYS A 248 -27.49 -4.69 -11.82
C LYS A 248 -26.04 -5.20 -11.73
N THR A 249 -25.62 -6.04 -12.67
CA THR A 249 -24.26 -6.61 -12.68
C THR A 249 -23.28 -5.71 -13.41
N ALA A 250 -22.06 -5.59 -12.88
CA ALA A 250 -21.01 -4.74 -13.43
C ALA A 250 -19.73 -5.55 -13.73
N TYR A 251 -19.08 -5.30 -14.86
CA TYR A 251 -17.92 -6.06 -15.33
C TYR A 251 -16.70 -5.17 -15.52
N CYS A 252 -15.51 -5.67 -15.16
CA CYS A 252 -14.28 -4.91 -15.35
C CYS A 252 -13.93 -4.74 -16.83
N SER A 253 -14.43 -5.62 -17.69
CA SER A 253 -14.17 -5.62 -19.13
C SER A 253 -15.28 -6.34 -19.90
N VAL A 254 -15.26 -6.21 -21.23
CA VAL A 254 -16.25 -6.88 -22.11
C VAL A 254 -16.02 -8.39 -22.12
N GLU A 255 -14.76 -8.81 -21.98
CA GLU A 255 -14.36 -10.22 -21.90
C GLU A 255 -14.97 -10.88 -20.67
N CYS A 256 -14.88 -10.23 -19.50
CA CYS A 256 -15.50 -10.75 -18.29
C CYS A 256 -17.03 -10.83 -18.38
N GLN A 257 -17.66 -9.86 -19.05
CA GLN A 257 -19.10 -9.93 -19.34
C GLN A 257 -19.44 -11.11 -20.26
N LYS A 258 -18.69 -11.30 -21.35
CA LYS A 258 -18.90 -12.41 -22.31
C LYS A 258 -18.75 -13.78 -21.66
N GLU A 259 -17.75 -13.95 -20.82
CA GLU A 259 -17.53 -15.20 -20.08
C GLU A 259 -18.66 -15.51 -19.09
N ASP A 260 -19.12 -14.49 -18.36
CA ASP A 260 -20.22 -14.63 -17.40
C ASP A 260 -21.59 -14.74 -18.08
N TRP A 261 -21.72 -14.26 -19.32
CA TRP A 261 -22.98 -14.11 -20.05
C TRP A 261 -23.82 -15.41 -20.08
N LYS A 262 -23.16 -16.56 -20.22
CA LYS A 262 -23.84 -17.87 -20.26
C LYS A 262 -24.70 -18.12 -19.02
N LYS A 263 -24.21 -17.69 -17.85
CA LYS A 263 -24.91 -17.81 -16.56
C LYS A 263 -25.78 -16.59 -16.30
N HIS A 264 -25.24 -15.39 -16.52
CA HIS A 264 -25.91 -14.14 -16.25
C HIS A 264 -27.21 -13.97 -17.03
N LYS A 265 -27.27 -14.37 -18.30
CA LYS A 265 -28.47 -14.25 -19.14
C LYS A 265 -29.70 -14.99 -18.58
N LEU A 266 -29.49 -16.03 -17.76
CA LEU A 266 -30.56 -16.80 -17.14
C LEU A 266 -31.19 -16.07 -15.94
N THR A 267 -30.51 -15.07 -15.40
CA THR A 267 -30.96 -14.26 -14.26
C THR A 267 -31.41 -12.85 -14.67
N HIS A 268 -31.49 -12.57 -15.97
CA HIS A 268 -32.17 -11.38 -16.52
C HIS A 268 -33.67 -11.48 -16.25
N LYS A 269 -34.10 -11.01 -15.08
CA LYS A 269 -35.48 -10.60 -14.79
C LYS A 269 -35.49 -9.12 -14.44
#